data_AF-A0A941T065-F1
#
_entry.id   AF-A0A941T065-F1
#
_cell.length_a   1.000
_cell.length_b   1.000
_cell.length_c   1.000
_cell.angle_alpha   90.00
_cell.angle_beta   90.00
_cell.angle_gamma   90.00
#
_symmetry.space_group_name_H-M   'P 1'
#
loop_
_entity.id
_entity.type
_entity.pdbx_description
1 polymer ?
#
loop_
_entity_poly.entity_id
_entity_poly.type
_entity_poly.pdbx_seq_one_letter_code
_entity_poly.pdbx_strand_id
1 'polypeptide(L)'
;MGWTERQEAMLAEMGIRLWQPPQADPLRGGLDDTPPPPAERGEGAAQAAPEPAAPAARDRAVGVETMGWDALREAVVACRACKLCEGRRQTVFGVGNTSAHWMIVGEAPGEQEDRQGEPFVGKSGQLLDNMLRAIGLTRGEADAAQQVYIANTLKCRPPGNRNPEPEELAQCEPFLIRQVELVKPRIILAMGRFAVQSLLRSHEPIGKLRGRVHRYQGVPLIVTYHP
;
A
#
# COMPACT_ATOMS: atom_id res chain seq x y z
N MET A 1 10.55 13.30 -23.54
CA MET A 1 9.48 13.16 -24.55
C MET A 1 8.39 14.12 -24.14
N GLY A 2 8.08 15.12 -24.97
CA GLY A 2 6.97 16.06 -24.71
C GLY A 2 5.63 15.39 -24.95
N TRP A 3 4.60 15.84 -24.25
CA TRP A 3 3.22 15.43 -24.50
C TRP A 3 2.75 16.00 -25.84
N THR A 4 1.86 15.30 -26.53
CA THR A 4 1.19 15.87 -27.71
C THR A 4 0.08 16.82 -27.26
N GLU A 5 -0.29 17.80 -28.09
CA GLU A 5 -1.39 18.75 -27.79
C GLU A 5 -2.69 18.04 -27.40
N ARG A 6 -2.97 16.89 -28.03
CA ARG A 6 -4.15 16.07 -27.70
C ARG A 6 -4.08 15.48 -26.30
N GLN A 7 -2.90 15.06 -25.85
CA GLN A 7 -2.70 14.53 -24.50
C GLN A 7 -2.82 15.64 -23.44
N GLU A 8 -2.30 16.83 -23.73
CA GLU A 8 -2.44 17.99 -22.84
C GLU A 8 -3.90 18.41 -22.68
N ALA A 9 -4.67 18.43 -23.76
CA ALA A 9 -6.11 18.74 -23.72
C ALA A 9 -6.91 17.72 -22.89
N MET A 10 -6.61 16.42 -23.03
CA MET A 10 -7.26 15.38 -22.23
C MET A 10 -6.94 15.52 -20.73
N LEU A 11 -5.70 15.86 -20.39
CA LEU A 11 -5.29 16.04 -18.99
C LEU A 11 -5.92 17.30 -18.37
N ALA A 12 -6.11 18.35 -19.17
CA ALA A 12 -6.81 19.56 -18.74
C ALA A 12 -8.30 19.30 -18.46
N GLU A 13 -9.01 18.55 -19.33
CA GLU A 13 -10.39 18.11 -19.11
C GLU A 13 -10.54 17.25 -17.83
N MET A 14 -9.52 16.46 -17.51
CA MET A 14 -9.47 15.64 -16.29
C MET A 14 -9.09 16.44 -15.04
N GLY A 15 -8.86 17.76 -15.15
CA GLY A 15 -8.47 18.63 -14.03
C GLY A 15 -7.05 18.38 -13.51
N ILE A 16 -6.20 17.69 -14.29
CA ILE A 16 -4.83 17.35 -13.91
C ILE A 16 -3.89 18.43 -14.43
N ARG A 17 -3.36 19.25 -13.52
CA ARG A 17 -2.38 20.29 -13.87
C ARG A 17 -1.00 19.68 -14.09
N LEU A 18 -0.51 19.73 -15.33
CA LEU A 18 0.86 19.36 -15.66
C LEU A 18 1.85 20.38 -15.07
N TRP A 19 2.84 19.89 -14.33
CA TRP A 19 3.96 20.71 -13.88
C TRP A 19 4.89 21.00 -15.06
N GLN A 20 5.20 22.27 -15.28
CA GLN A 20 6.22 22.69 -16.23
C GLN A 20 7.43 23.25 -15.47
N PRO A 21 8.67 22.89 -15.85
CA PRO A 21 9.85 23.48 -15.24
C PRO A 21 9.86 24.99 -15.50
N PRO A 22 10.26 25.81 -14.51
CA PRO A 22 10.38 27.24 -14.71
C PRO A 22 11.37 27.53 -15.83
N GLN A 23 10.97 28.38 -16.78
CA GLN A 23 11.86 28.83 -17.86
C GLN A 23 13.00 29.64 -17.24
N ALA A 24 14.24 29.27 -17.56
CA ALA A 24 15.42 30.01 -17.15
C ALA A 24 15.39 31.38 -17.84
N ASP A 25 15.27 32.45 -17.06
CA ASP A 25 15.41 33.82 -17.52
C ASP A 25 16.90 34.10 -17.83
N PRO A 26 17.29 34.42 -19.07
CA PRO A 26 18.70 34.59 -19.44
C PRO A 26 19.37 35.84 -18.85
N LEU A 27 18.65 36.66 -18.07
CA LEU A 27 19.09 37.99 -17.65
C LEU A 27 19.08 38.18 -16.13
N ARG A 28 19.86 37.36 -15.41
CA ARG A 28 20.45 37.75 -14.11
C ARG A 28 21.87 37.23 -13.99
N GLY A 29 22.81 38.05 -14.46
CA GLY A 29 24.23 37.87 -14.20
C GLY A 29 24.62 38.29 -12.79
N GLY A 30 25.67 37.62 -12.28
CA GLY A 30 26.61 38.13 -11.28
C GLY A 30 26.23 37.89 -9.83
N LEU A 31 26.77 36.83 -9.23
CA LEU A 31 27.15 36.80 -7.82
C LEU A 31 28.43 35.96 -7.66
N ASP A 32 29.35 36.50 -6.87
CA ASP A 32 30.75 36.12 -6.71
C ASP A 32 31.01 34.64 -6.42
N ASP A 33 31.94 34.07 -7.20
CA ASP A 33 32.60 32.79 -6.95
C ASP A 33 33.78 33.02 -6.00
N THR A 34 33.58 32.86 -4.70
CA THR A 34 34.70 32.65 -3.77
C THR A 34 34.30 31.63 -2.70
N PRO A 35 34.84 30.40 -2.75
CA PRO A 35 34.46 29.36 -1.79
C PRO A 35 35.17 29.60 -0.44
N PRO A 36 34.45 29.47 0.70
CA PRO A 36 35.09 29.44 2.02
C PRO A 36 35.83 28.11 2.26
N PRO A 37 36.86 28.09 3.13
CA PRO A 37 37.67 26.90 3.39
C PRO A 37 36.85 25.79 4.09
N PRO A 38 37.22 24.51 3.88
CA PRO A 38 36.48 23.38 4.42
C PRO A 38 36.68 23.24 5.93
N ALA A 39 35.57 23.13 6.66
CA ALA A 39 35.56 22.73 8.07
C ALA A 39 35.81 21.22 8.18
N GLU A 40 36.79 20.85 9.00
CA GLU A 40 37.14 19.47 9.32
C GLU A 40 35.97 18.76 10.02
N ARG A 41 35.50 17.65 9.44
CA ARG A 41 34.53 16.76 10.08
C ARG A 41 35.30 15.66 10.78
N GLY A 42 35.25 15.68 12.11
CA GLY A 42 35.76 14.62 12.96
C GLY A 42 35.06 13.28 12.68
N GLU A 43 35.87 12.23 12.56
CA GLU A 43 35.45 10.85 12.44
C GLU A 43 34.85 10.38 13.77
N GLY A 44 33.50 10.38 13.83
CA GLY A 44 32.75 9.71 14.89
C GLY A 44 32.36 8.31 14.43
N ALA A 45 32.98 7.29 15.02
CA ALA A 45 32.72 5.88 14.78
C ALA A 45 31.21 5.54 14.88
N ALA A 46 30.66 4.98 13.79
CA ALA A 46 29.32 4.44 13.76
C ALA A 46 29.24 3.21 14.67
N GLN A 47 28.63 3.37 15.84
CA GLN A 47 28.22 2.23 16.67
C GLN A 47 27.02 1.57 16.00
N ALA A 48 27.16 0.28 15.69
CA ALA A 48 26.08 -0.55 15.19
C ALA A 48 24.93 -0.58 16.20
N ALA A 49 23.76 -0.12 15.75
CA ALA A 49 22.53 -0.25 16.52
C ALA A 49 22.22 -1.74 16.74
N PRO A 50 21.84 -2.18 17.96
CA PRO A 50 21.37 -3.53 18.17
C PRO A 50 20.08 -3.77 17.38
N GLU A 51 19.98 -4.92 16.71
CA GLU A 51 18.74 -5.37 16.09
C GLU A 51 17.60 -5.33 17.13
N PRO A 52 16.47 -4.67 16.85
CA PRO A 52 15.35 -4.72 17.77
C PRO A 52 14.80 -6.15 17.78
N ALA A 53 14.98 -6.83 18.90
CA ALA A 53 14.27 -8.05 19.23
C ALA A 53 12.77 -7.83 18.99
N ALA A 54 12.13 -8.77 18.30
CA ALA A 54 10.70 -8.71 18.00
C ALA A 54 9.90 -8.41 19.30
N PRO A 55 9.11 -7.33 19.34
CA PRO A 55 8.28 -7.07 20.50
C PRO A 55 7.30 -8.24 20.67
N ALA A 56 7.21 -8.74 21.90
CA ALA A 56 6.34 -9.83 22.29
C ALA A 56 4.92 -9.58 21.74
N ALA A 57 4.38 -10.57 21.04
CA ALA A 57 3.04 -10.53 20.47
C ALA A 57 2.03 -10.15 21.55
N ARG A 58 1.55 -8.91 21.52
CA ARG A 58 0.37 -8.52 22.27
C ARG A 58 -0.78 -9.28 21.61
N ASP A 59 -1.56 -10.01 22.41
CA ASP A 59 -2.93 -10.49 22.18
C ASP A 59 -3.40 -10.78 20.72
N ARG A 60 -2.55 -11.38 19.86
CA ARG A 60 -2.94 -11.89 18.55
C ARG A 60 -3.47 -13.31 18.71
N ALA A 61 -4.56 -13.63 18.04
CA ALA A 61 -5.10 -14.99 18.02
C ALA A 61 -4.01 -16.00 17.61
N VAL A 62 -3.95 -17.13 18.32
CA VAL A 62 -3.04 -18.24 18.02
C VAL A 62 -3.64 -19.07 16.89
N GLY A 63 -2.79 -19.61 16.00
CA GLY A 63 -3.23 -20.53 14.96
C GLY A 63 -3.86 -19.89 13.71
N VAL A 64 -3.60 -18.61 13.45
CA VAL A 64 -4.14 -17.85 12.29
C VAL A 64 -3.90 -18.60 10.97
N GLU A 65 -2.76 -19.26 10.83
CA GLU A 65 -2.36 -20.05 9.67
C GLU A 65 -3.28 -21.25 9.36
N THR A 66 -4.11 -21.69 10.33
CA THR A 66 -5.04 -22.81 10.15
C THR A 66 -6.51 -22.37 10.02
N MET A 67 -6.83 -21.10 10.26
CA MET A 67 -8.21 -20.62 10.36
C MET A 67 -8.96 -20.68 9.02
N GLY A 68 -10.23 -21.06 9.06
CA GLY A 68 -11.17 -20.83 7.94
C GLY A 68 -11.62 -19.37 7.86
N TRP A 69 -12.47 -19.04 6.88
CA TRP A 69 -12.94 -17.65 6.67
C TRP A 69 -13.64 -17.03 7.88
N ASP A 70 -14.55 -17.77 8.51
CA ASP A 70 -15.33 -17.24 9.63
C ASP A 70 -14.45 -16.99 10.87
N ALA A 71 -13.65 -17.99 11.25
CA ALA A 71 -12.70 -17.86 12.36
C ALA A 71 -11.66 -16.75 12.11
N LEU A 72 -11.18 -16.59 10.86
CA LEU A 72 -10.24 -15.54 10.50
C LEU A 72 -10.87 -14.15 10.62
N ARG A 73 -12.14 -14.01 10.22
CA ARG A 73 -12.90 -12.76 10.34
C ARG A 73 -13.11 -12.39 11.80
N GLU A 74 -13.54 -13.34 12.63
CA GLU A 74 -13.73 -13.16 14.07
C GLU A 74 -12.42 -12.77 14.76
N ALA A 75 -11.32 -13.45 14.42
CA ALA A 75 -10.00 -13.15 14.95
C ALA A 75 -9.54 -11.72 14.61
N VAL A 76 -9.82 -11.24 13.39
CA VAL A 76 -9.51 -9.85 13.02
C VAL A 76 -10.35 -8.86 13.82
N VAL A 77 -11.67 -9.08 13.94
CA VAL A 77 -12.57 -8.19 14.70
C VAL A 77 -12.13 -8.07 16.16
N ALA A 78 -11.76 -9.19 16.78
CA ALA A 78 -11.32 -9.25 18.18
C ALA A 78 -9.87 -8.78 18.40
N CYS A 79 -9.06 -8.63 17.34
CA CYS A 79 -7.63 -8.41 17.44
C CYS A 79 -7.27 -7.13 18.23
N ARG A 80 -6.35 -7.30 19.20
CA ARG A 80 -5.75 -6.23 20.02
C ARG A 80 -4.23 -6.22 19.96
N ALA A 81 -3.66 -6.79 18.90
CA ALA A 81 -2.24 -7.07 18.82
C ALA A 81 -1.32 -5.85 18.61
N CYS A 82 -1.90 -4.70 18.26
CA CYS A 82 -1.17 -3.44 18.15
C CYS A 82 -2.06 -2.27 18.56
N LYS A 83 -1.44 -1.12 18.84
CA LYS A 83 -2.11 0.10 19.31
C LYS A 83 -3.22 0.64 18.41
N LEU A 84 -3.26 0.22 17.14
CA LEU A 84 -4.32 0.63 16.20
C LEU A 84 -5.71 0.17 16.65
N CYS A 85 -5.82 -0.85 17.51
CA CYS A 85 -7.10 -1.29 18.05
C CYS A 85 -7.79 -0.25 18.93
N GLU A 86 -7.03 0.69 19.50
CA GLU A 86 -7.55 1.70 20.43
C GLU A 86 -8.26 2.85 19.69
N GLY A 87 -7.85 3.15 18.45
CA GLY A 87 -8.33 4.29 17.68
C GLY A 87 -9.26 3.95 16.52
N ARG A 88 -9.42 2.68 16.16
CA ARG A 88 -10.32 2.25 15.07
C ARG A 88 -11.77 2.39 15.49
N ARG A 89 -12.65 2.71 14.55
CA ARG A 89 -14.09 2.49 14.73
C ARG A 89 -14.45 1.03 14.52
N GLN A 90 -13.89 0.41 13.49
CA GLN A 90 -14.00 -1.03 13.26
C GLN A 90 -12.83 -1.54 12.42
N THR A 91 -12.67 -2.85 12.34
CA THR A 91 -11.67 -3.43 11.44
C THR A 91 -12.18 -3.49 10.00
N VAL A 92 -11.27 -3.32 9.05
CA VAL A 92 -11.53 -3.50 7.62
C VAL A 92 -10.82 -4.75 7.15
N PHE A 93 -11.59 -5.83 6.99
CA PHE A 93 -11.06 -7.16 6.75
C PHE A 93 -10.57 -7.34 5.31
N GLY A 94 -11.49 -7.16 4.37
CA GLY A 94 -11.37 -7.45 2.95
C GLY A 94 -12.74 -7.82 2.37
N VAL A 95 -12.95 -7.55 1.08
CA VAL A 95 -14.23 -7.76 0.37
C VAL A 95 -14.00 -8.33 -1.02
N GLY A 96 -15.05 -8.89 -1.62
CA GLY A 96 -15.02 -9.46 -2.96
C GLY A 96 -15.08 -10.99 -2.96
N ASN A 97 -14.78 -11.59 -4.10
CA ASN A 97 -14.93 -13.04 -4.30
C ASN A 97 -13.80 -13.81 -3.58
N THR A 98 -14.15 -14.76 -2.72
CA THR A 98 -13.18 -15.58 -1.98
C THR A 98 -12.45 -16.60 -2.87
N SER A 99 -12.79 -16.68 -4.16
CA SER A 99 -12.11 -17.48 -5.18
C SER A 99 -11.63 -16.62 -6.36
N ALA A 100 -11.52 -15.31 -6.17
CA ALA A 100 -11.06 -14.37 -7.19
C ALA A 100 -9.69 -14.74 -7.76
N HIS A 101 -9.55 -14.63 -9.08
CA HIS A 101 -8.23 -14.77 -9.73
C HIS A 101 -7.29 -13.60 -9.41
N TRP A 102 -7.84 -12.42 -9.09
CA TRP A 102 -7.11 -11.20 -8.80
C TRP A 102 -7.30 -10.82 -7.33
N MET A 103 -6.18 -10.64 -6.62
CA MET A 103 -6.18 -10.04 -5.29
C MET A 103 -5.51 -8.68 -5.32
N ILE A 104 -6.20 -7.65 -4.84
CA ILE A 104 -5.69 -6.29 -4.72
C ILE A 104 -5.32 -6.04 -3.26
N VAL A 105 -4.08 -5.58 -3.03
CA VAL A 105 -3.57 -5.32 -1.68
C VAL A 105 -3.16 -3.86 -1.56
N GLY A 106 -3.94 -3.10 -0.80
CA GLY A 106 -3.60 -1.75 -0.38
C GLY A 106 -2.83 -1.71 0.94
N GLU A 107 -2.57 -0.50 1.42
CA GLU A 107 -1.73 -0.26 2.58
C GLU A 107 -2.50 -0.37 3.90
N ALA A 108 -3.47 0.52 4.10
CA ALA A 108 -4.23 0.62 5.33
C ALA A 108 -5.62 1.23 5.06
N PRO A 109 -6.60 1.02 5.94
CA PRO A 109 -7.90 1.67 5.85
C PRO A 109 -7.76 3.18 6.06
N GLY A 110 -8.48 3.96 5.26
CA GLY A 110 -8.71 5.39 5.51
C GLY A 110 -9.92 5.62 6.41
N GLU A 111 -10.34 6.88 6.51
CA GLU A 111 -11.46 7.29 7.35
C GLU A 111 -12.81 6.71 6.91
N GLN A 112 -13.07 6.69 5.61
CA GLN A 112 -14.33 6.17 5.09
C GLN A 112 -14.38 4.64 5.22
N GLU A 113 -13.24 3.99 5.00
CA GLU A 113 -13.08 2.55 5.18
C GLU A 113 -13.29 2.15 6.64
N ASP A 114 -12.66 2.85 7.60
CA ASP A 114 -12.88 2.62 9.04
C ASP A 114 -14.34 2.86 9.46
N ARG A 115 -15.03 3.81 8.82
CA ARG A 115 -16.45 4.05 9.06
C ARG A 115 -17.37 2.98 8.50
N GLN A 116 -17.03 2.39 7.35
CA GLN A 116 -17.90 1.47 6.62
C GLN A 116 -17.54 -0.01 6.82
N GLY A 117 -16.31 -0.32 7.26
CA GLY A 117 -15.82 -1.69 7.41
C GLY A 117 -15.31 -2.31 6.11
N GLU A 118 -15.29 -1.55 5.02
CA GLU A 118 -14.94 -2.02 3.68
C GLU A 118 -13.72 -1.27 3.12
N PRO A 119 -12.81 -1.95 2.40
CA PRO A 119 -11.62 -1.33 1.87
C PRO A 119 -11.93 -0.55 0.58
N PHE A 120 -11.19 0.53 0.34
CA PHE A 120 -11.29 1.33 -0.89
C PHE A 120 -12.73 1.78 -1.20
N VAL A 121 -13.35 2.49 -0.26
CA VAL A 121 -14.70 3.09 -0.41
C VAL A 121 -14.64 4.62 -0.53
N GLY A 122 -13.49 5.24 -0.22
CA GLY A 122 -13.23 6.65 -0.44
C GLY A 122 -12.89 7.02 -1.90
N LYS A 123 -12.29 8.20 -2.09
CA LYS A 123 -11.91 8.71 -3.43
C LYS A 123 -10.94 7.79 -4.17
N SER A 124 -9.92 7.28 -3.47
CA SER A 124 -8.99 6.28 -4.03
C SER A 124 -9.72 4.99 -4.44
N GLY A 125 -10.81 4.66 -3.73
CA GLY A 125 -11.67 3.53 -4.08
C GLY A 125 -12.42 3.73 -5.39
N GLN A 126 -12.97 4.92 -5.61
CA GLN A 126 -13.63 5.26 -6.87
C GLN A 126 -12.67 5.21 -8.06
N LEU A 127 -11.43 5.68 -7.87
CA LEU A 127 -10.40 5.56 -8.90
C LEU A 127 -10.04 4.08 -9.16
N LEU A 128 -9.87 3.28 -8.11
CA LEU A 128 -9.64 1.83 -8.25
C LEU A 128 -10.78 1.17 -9.03
N ASP A 129 -12.04 1.52 -8.75
CA ASP A 129 -13.20 0.94 -9.45
C ASP A 129 -13.20 1.28 -10.94
N ASN A 130 -12.82 2.51 -11.30
CA ASN A 130 -12.67 2.90 -12.70
C ASN A 130 -11.50 2.15 -13.38
N MET A 131 -10.38 1.95 -12.67
CA MET A 131 -9.24 1.17 -13.16
C MET A 131 -9.62 -0.28 -13.40
N LEU A 132 -10.32 -0.93 -12.46
CA LEU A 132 -10.79 -2.30 -12.60
C LEU A 132 -11.74 -2.43 -13.79
N ARG A 133 -12.71 -1.52 -13.91
CA ARG A 133 -13.66 -1.50 -15.03
C ARG A 133 -12.96 -1.38 -16.38
N ALA A 134 -11.93 -0.55 -16.48
CA ALA A 134 -11.16 -0.37 -17.71
C ALA A 134 -10.44 -1.64 -18.19
N ILE A 135 -10.18 -2.60 -17.29
CA ILE A 135 -9.58 -3.90 -17.61
C ILE A 135 -10.58 -5.07 -17.53
N GLY A 136 -11.88 -4.77 -17.51
CA GLY A 136 -12.93 -5.79 -17.49
C GLY A 136 -13.06 -6.55 -16.16
N LEU A 137 -12.53 -5.98 -15.07
CA LEU A 137 -12.66 -6.50 -13.71
C LEU A 137 -13.67 -5.69 -12.90
N THR A 138 -14.19 -6.29 -11.83
CA THR A 138 -15.12 -5.65 -10.91
C THR A 138 -14.94 -6.16 -9.49
N ARG A 139 -15.27 -5.35 -8.48
CA ARG A 139 -15.43 -5.84 -7.10
C ARG A 139 -16.83 -6.37 -6.80
N GLY A 140 -17.82 -5.98 -7.61
CA GLY A 140 -19.21 -6.46 -7.52
C GLY A 140 -19.37 -7.88 -8.06
N GLU A 141 -20.60 -8.39 -8.04
CA GLU A 141 -20.91 -9.76 -8.46
C GLU A 141 -20.54 -10.02 -9.92
N ALA A 142 -19.69 -11.01 -10.14
CA ALA A 142 -19.29 -11.53 -11.45
C ALA A 142 -18.65 -12.93 -11.28
N ASP A 143 -18.30 -13.57 -12.40
CA ASP A 143 -17.50 -14.79 -12.35
C ASP A 143 -16.14 -14.54 -11.69
N ALA A 144 -15.57 -15.56 -11.04
CA ALA A 144 -14.29 -15.47 -10.34
C ALA A 144 -13.11 -14.97 -11.22
N ALA A 145 -13.22 -15.10 -12.54
CA ALA A 145 -12.25 -14.58 -13.49
C ALA A 145 -12.30 -13.06 -13.67
N GLN A 146 -13.46 -12.45 -13.42
CA GLN A 146 -13.72 -11.02 -13.59
C GLN A 146 -13.91 -10.31 -12.25
N GLN A 147 -14.17 -11.05 -11.17
CA GLN A 147 -14.28 -10.50 -9.84
C GLN A 147 -12.92 -10.45 -9.12
N VAL A 148 -12.71 -9.44 -8.29
CA VAL A 148 -11.50 -9.27 -7.47
C VAL A 148 -11.77 -9.53 -5.99
N TYR A 149 -10.72 -9.87 -5.23
CA TYR A 149 -10.69 -9.77 -3.78
C TYR A 149 -9.81 -8.59 -3.37
N ILE A 150 -10.31 -7.70 -2.53
CA ILE A 150 -9.60 -6.48 -2.12
C ILE A 150 -9.35 -6.55 -0.63
N ALA A 151 -8.10 -6.33 -0.22
CA ALA A 151 -7.68 -6.26 1.17
C ALA A 151 -6.60 -5.18 1.36
N ASN A 152 -6.30 -4.88 2.62
CA ASN A 152 -5.16 -4.05 3.01
C ASN A 152 -4.16 -4.86 3.85
N THR A 153 -2.91 -4.42 3.87
CA THR A 153 -1.90 -4.96 4.78
C THR A 153 -2.30 -4.76 6.24
N LEU A 154 -2.71 -3.54 6.61
CA LEU A 154 -3.33 -3.29 7.91
C LEU A 154 -4.85 -3.50 7.87
N LYS A 155 -5.40 -4.03 8.97
CA LYS A 155 -6.86 -4.18 9.16
C LYS A 155 -7.49 -3.05 9.97
N CYS A 156 -6.68 -2.11 10.45
CA CYS A 156 -7.12 -0.98 11.29
C CYS A 156 -6.53 0.32 10.72
N ARG A 157 -7.29 1.41 10.80
CA ARG A 157 -6.85 2.74 10.36
C ARG A 157 -5.79 3.32 11.30
N PRO A 158 -4.64 3.78 10.80
CA PRO A 158 -3.69 4.58 11.56
C PRO A 158 -4.27 5.97 11.94
N PRO A 159 -4.02 6.49 13.15
CA PRO A 159 -4.48 7.81 13.56
C PRO A 159 -4.07 8.90 12.56
N GLY A 160 -5.03 9.72 12.13
CA GLY A 160 -4.77 10.78 11.14
C GLY A 160 -4.32 10.27 9.77
N ASN A 161 -4.56 8.99 9.42
CA ASN A 161 -4.04 8.34 8.22
C ASN A 161 -2.51 8.46 8.08
N ARG A 162 -1.80 8.48 9.22
CA ARG A 162 -0.33 8.46 9.19
C ARG A 162 0.18 7.17 8.55
N ASN A 163 1.46 7.21 8.19
CA ASN A 163 2.20 6.03 7.77
C ASN A 163 2.13 4.90 8.84
N PRO A 164 1.95 3.63 8.40
CA PRO A 164 2.09 2.45 9.25
C PRO A 164 3.46 2.35 9.91
N GLU A 165 3.48 1.87 11.15
CA GLU A 165 4.71 1.49 11.83
C GLU A 165 5.10 0.04 11.50
N PRO A 166 6.40 -0.30 11.51
CA PRO A 166 6.86 -1.66 11.23
C PRO A 166 6.21 -2.73 12.11
N GLU A 167 6.04 -2.43 13.41
CA GLU A 167 5.38 -3.34 14.35
C GLU A 167 3.90 -3.56 13.99
N GLU A 168 3.18 -2.51 13.58
CA GLU A 168 1.78 -2.61 13.18
C GLU A 168 1.62 -3.55 11.96
N LEU A 169 2.51 -3.43 10.98
CA LEU A 169 2.55 -4.30 9.81
C LEU A 169 2.86 -5.74 10.21
N ALA A 170 3.89 -5.96 11.03
CA ALA A 170 4.29 -7.29 11.48
C ALA A 170 3.18 -8.01 12.27
N GLN A 171 2.41 -7.28 13.08
CA GLN A 171 1.30 -7.87 13.84
C GLN A 171 0.12 -8.24 12.93
N CYS A 172 -0.17 -7.44 11.91
CA CYS A 172 -1.30 -7.65 11.00
C CYS A 172 -1.02 -8.66 9.87
N GLU A 173 0.25 -8.83 9.51
CA GLU A 173 0.67 -9.62 8.36
C GLU A 173 0.11 -11.05 8.31
N PRO A 174 0.05 -11.84 9.41
CA PRO A 174 -0.49 -13.20 9.34
C PRO A 174 -1.93 -13.27 8.84
N PHE A 175 -2.74 -12.24 9.09
CA PHE A 175 -4.10 -12.20 8.55
C PHE A 175 -4.10 -12.05 7.03
N LEU A 176 -3.19 -11.22 6.49
CA LEU A 176 -3.06 -11.06 5.04
C LEU A 176 -2.50 -12.33 4.39
N ILE A 177 -1.48 -12.95 4.99
CA ILE A 177 -0.94 -14.24 4.53
C ILE A 177 -2.08 -15.26 4.44
N ARG A 178 -2.86 -15.38 5.51
CA ARG A 178 -3.97 -16.33 5.54
C ARG A 178 -5.05 -16.02 4.50
N GLN A 179 -5.36 -14.75 4.26
CA GLN A 179 -6.27 -14.36 3.19
C GLN A 179 -5.74 -14.77 1.81
N VAL A 180 -4.44 -14.60 1.54
CA VAL A 180 -3.82 -15.03 0.28
C VAL A 180 -3.92 -16.55 0.11
N GLU A 181 -3.67 -17.32 1.17
CA GLU A 181 -3.78 -18.78 1.17
C GLU A 181 -5.21 -19.29 0.94
N LEU A 182 -6.21 -18.59 1.49
CA LEU A 182 -7.61 -18.94 1.34
C LEU A 182 -8.15 -18.56 -0.04
N VAL A 183 -7.79 -17.38 -0.56
CA VAL A 183 -8.22 -16.91 -1.89
C VAL A 183 -7.54 -17.69 -3.01
N LYS A 184 -6.26 -18.08 -2.82
CA LYS A 184 -5.41 -18.69 -3.86
C LYS A 184 -5.44 -17.91 -5.18
N PRO A 185 -5.14 -16.59 -5.15
CA PRO A 185 -5.22 -15.77 -6.34
C PRO A 185 -4.19 -16.22 -7.38
N ARG A 186 -4.49 -15.99 -8.66
CA ARG A 186 -3.55 -16.19 -9.76
C ARG A 186 -2.58 -15.01 -9.91
N ILE A 187 -2.97 -13.83 -9.42
CA ILE A 187 -2.16 -12.62 -9.45
C ILE A 187 -2.49 -11.71 -8.25
N ILE A 188 -1.46 -11.06 -7.71
CA ILE A 188 -1.58 -10.04 -6.67
C ILE A 188 -1.17 -8.68 -7.24
N LEU A 189 -2.02 -7.66 -7.08
CA LEU A 189 -1.68 -6.26 -7.35
C LEU A 189 -1.42 -5.53 -6.02
N ALA A 190 -0.15 -5.22 -5.74
CA ALA A 190 0.24 -4.44 -4.58
C ALA A 190 0.23 -2.94 -4.91
N MET A 191 -0.53 -2.17 -4.13
CA MET A 191 -0.76 -0.74 -4.37
C MET A 191 -0.21 0.10 -3.21
N GLY A 192 0.80 0.93 -3.51
CA GLY A 192 1.40 1.83 -2.52
C GLY A 192 2.61 1.26 -1.80
N ARG A 193 3.33 2.15 -1.11
CA ARG A 193 4.70 1.86 -0.62
C ARG A 193 4.71 0.78 0.44
N PHE A 194 3.82 0.86 1.42
CA PHE A 194 3.86 -0.06 2.56
C PHE A 194 3.28 -1.43 2.22
N ALA A 195 2.30 -1.51 1.31
CA ALA A 195 1.85 -2.79 0.76
C ALA A 195 3.01 -3.53 0.08
N VAL A 196 3.77 -2.81 -0.76
CA VAL A 196 4.96 -3.34 -1.46
C VAL A 196 6.06 -3.72 -0.47
N GLN A 197 6.36 -2.88 0.50
CA GLN A 197 7.37 -3.16 1.52
C GLN A 197 6.99 -4.40 2.35
N SER A 198 5.72 -4.54 2.72
CA SER A 198 5.25 -5.70 3.48
C SER A 198 5.36 -6.98 2.66
N LEU A 199 4.93 -6.96 1.40
CA LEU A 199 4.86 -8.15 0.55
C LEU A 199 6.23 -8.55 0.01
N LEU A 200 7.05 -7.60 -0.45
CA LEU A 200 8.34 -7.88 -1.09
C LEU A 200 9.54 -7.76 -0.16
N ARG A 201 9.34 -7.28 1.08
CA ARG A 201 10.43 -6.97 2.03
C ARG A 201 11.50 -6.05 1.42
N SER A 202 11.09 -5.19 0.49
CA SER A 202 11.97 -4.26 -0.22
C SER A 202 11.71 -2.82 0.19
N HIS A 203 12.79 -2.06 0.35
CA HIS A 203 12.78 -0.62 0.57
C HIS A 203 13.06 0.17 -0.73
N GLU A 204 13.16 -0.51 -1.87
CA GLU A 204 13.37 0.16 -3.15
C GLU A 204 12.20 1.09 -3.50
N PRO A 205 12.47 2.23 -4.15
CA PRO A 205 11.41 3.11 -4.63
C PRO A 205 10.44 2.37 -5.55
N ILE A 206 9.13 2.58 -5.37
CA ILE A 206 8.06 1.94 -6.17
C ILE A 206 8.35 2.05 -7.67
N GLY A 207 8.85 3.20 -8.14
CA GLY A 207 9.18 3.41 -9.55
C GLY A 207 10.17 2.40 -10.13
N LYS A 208 11.11 1.86 -9.33
CA LYS A 208 12.07 0.81 -9.75
C LYS A 208 11.47 -0.59 -9.74
N LEU A 209 10.48 -0.82 -8.87
CA LEU A 209 9.79 -2.11 -8.73
C LEU A 209 8.68 -2.30 -9.77
N ARG A 210 8.13 -1.20 -10.29
CA ARG A 210 7.14 -1.21 -11.38
C ARG A 210 7.74 -1.73 -12.69
N GLY A 211 6.88 -2.28 -13.55
CA GLY A 211 7.29 -2.82 -14.87
C GLY A 211 7.99 -4.18 -14.80
N ARG A 212 8.00 -4.83 -13.63
CA ARG A 212 8.56 -6.16 -13.40
C ARG A 212 7.51 -7.06 -12.75
N VAL A 213 7.62 -8.36 -12.97
CA VAL A 213 6.82 -9.36 -12.28
C VAL A 213 7.62 -9.89 -11.10
N HIS A 214 7.09 -9.70 -9.89
CA HIS A 214 7.65 -10.22 -8.64
C HIS A 214 6.91 -11.50 -8.23
N ARG A 215 7.26 -12.07 -7.08
CA ARG A 215 6.57 -13.22 -6.49
C ARG A 215 6.33 -13.02 -5.00
N TYR A 216 5.15 -13.44 -4.55
CA TYR A 216 4.79 -13.53 -3.14
C TYR A 216 4.04 -14.84 -2.91
N GLN A 217 4.54 -15.67 -1.99
CA GLN A 217 3.95 -16.99 -1.70
C GLN A 217 3.70 -17.84 -2.96
N GLY A 218 4.63 -17.78 -3.93
CA GLY A 218 4.50 -18.47 -5.23
C GLY A 218 3.61 -17.77 -6.27
N VAL A 219 2.80 -16.79 -5.87
CA VAL A 219 1.89 -16.04 -6.75
C VAL A 219 2.62 -14.87 -7.43
N PRO A 220 2.42 -14.64 -8.74
CA PRO A 220 2.89 -13.43 -9.42
C PRO A 220 2.37 -12.15 -8.74
N LEU A 221 3.27 -11.23 -8.43
CA LEU A 221 2.97 -9.95 -7.80
C LEU A 221 3.38 -8.79 -8.70
N ILE A 222 2.42 -7.90 -8.98
CA ILE A 222 2.61 -6.67 -9.73
C ILE A 222 2.54 -5.49 -8.77
N VAL A 223 3.47 -4.55 -8.92
CA VAL A 223 3.53 -3.34 -8.11
C VAL A 223 2.96 -2.17 -8.89
N THR A 224 2.18 -1.32 -8.23
CA THR A 224 1.73 -0.03 -8.77
C THR A 224 1.64 1.05 -7.68
N TYR A 225 1.42 2.29 -8.10
CA TYR A 225 1.13 3.39 -7.17
C TYR A 225 -0.24 3.21 -6.53
N HIS A 226 -0.39 3.77 -5.33
CA HIS A 226 -1.70 3.86 -4.70
C HIS A 226 -2.59 4.83 -5.50
N PRO A 227 -3.90 4.53 -5.69
CA PRO A 227 -4.85 5.45 -6.32
C PRO A 227 -5.07 6.73 -5.51
#